data_AF-A0A497T128-F1
#
_entry.id   AF-A0A497T128-F1
#
_cell.length_a   1.000
_cell.length_b   1.000
_cell.length_c   1.000
_cell.angle_alpha   90.00
_cell.angle_beta   90.00
_cell.angle_gamma   90.00
#
_symmetry.space_group_name_H-M   'P 1'
#
loop_
_entity.id
_entity.type
_entity.pdbx_description
1 polymer ?
#
loop_
_entity_poly.entity_id
_entity_poly.type
_entity_poly.pdbx_seq_one_letter_code
_entity_poly.pdbx_strand_id
1 'polypeptide(L)'
;MTDCIFCKIVRGEIPALKVYEDSLNLAFLDINPCSLGHTIIIPKKHYQKLEEMTEEEAKELFSVIFRLTKIIPKSVGTTDCNIGINNGKFAGQEVSHLHFHIIPRFEGDNGLPMQGLVRMEVKKEDLPKIAEKIKKEIENSEVFKEKEKSEEQKKEKSEEIKESIKSFEREWQEFNLEEQDKAPNYSEARRE
;
A
#
# COMPACT_ATOMS: atom_id res chain seq x y z
N MET A 1 -18.22 -18.54 5.66
CA MET A 1 -18.03 -17.07 5.82
C MET A 1 -19.35 -16.29 5.66
N THR A 2 -20.49 -16.95 5.89
CA THR A 2 -21.85 -16.41 5.75
C THR A 2 -22.23 -15.43 6.87
N ASP A 3 -21.55 -15.49 8.01
CA ASP A 3 -21.89 -14.69 9.22
C ASP A 3 -21.03 -13.44 9.43
N CYS A 4 -20.11 -13.12 8.52
CA CYS A 4 -19.31 -11.90 8.63
C CYS A 4 -20.15 -10.66 8.29
N ILE A 5 -20.33 -9.75 9.26
CA ILE A 5 -21.10 -8.51 9.10
C ILE A 5 -20.56 -7.60 7.98
N PHE A 6 -19.24 -7.49 7.84
CA PHE A 6 -18.63 -6.69 6.77
C PHE A 6 -18.83 -7.31 5.40
N CYS A 7 -18.78 -8.64 5.27
CA CYS A 7 -19.17 -9.28 4.01
C CYS A 7 -20.65 -9.02 3.66
N LYS A 8 -21.55 -8.98 4.65
CA LYS A 8 -22.96 -8.63 4.44
C LYS A 8 -23.11 -7.18 3.96
N ILE A 9 -22.32 -6.24 4.50
CA ILE A 9 -22.26 -4.85 4.02
C ILE A 9 -21.75 -4.79 2.58
N VAL A 10 -20.67 -5.51 2.25
CA VAL A 10 -20.11 -5.56 0.88
C VAL A 10 -21.15 -6.09 -0.12
N ARG A 11 -21.95 -7.09 0.27
CA ARG A 11 -23.03 -7.65 -0.56
C ARG A 11 -24.31 -6.81 -0.56
N GLY A 12 -24.39 -5.75 0.23
CA GLY A 12 -25.58 -4.90 0.35
C GLY A 12 -26.73 -5.52 1.13
N GLU A 13 -26.49 -6.61 1.87
CA GLU A 13 -27.49 -7.27 2.73
C GLU A 13 -27.77 -6.45 4.01
N ILE A 14 -26.80 -5.64 4.43
CA ILE A 14 -26.90 -4.73 5.57
C ILE A 14 -26.52 -3.32 5.09
N PRO A 15 -27.30 -2.28 5.42
CA PRO A 15 -26.98 -0.91 5.02
C PRO A 15 -25.73 -0.39 5.75
N ALA A 16 -24.99 0.49 5.08
CA ALA A 16 -23.89 1.25 5.67
C ALA A 16 -23.84 2.65 5.06
N LEU A 17 -23.37 3.63 5.83
CA LEU A 17 -23.12 4.98 5.35
C LEU A 17 -21.78 5.02 4.60
N LYS A 18 -21.82 4.58 3.33
CA LYS A 18 -20.65 4.50 2.46
C LYS A 18 -20.11 5.90 2.13
N VAL A 19 -18.80 6.07 2.25
CA VAL A 19 -18.09 7.32 1.91
C VAL A 19 -17.09 7.13 0.77
N TYR A 20 -16.68 5.88 0.49
CA TYR A 20 -15.83 5.51 -0.63
C TYR A 20 -16.09 4.07 -1.05
N GLU A 21 -16.06 3.78 -2.35
CA GLU A 21 -16.15 2.43 -2.88
C GLU A 21 -15.43 2.34 -4.23
N ASP A 22 -14.59 1.33 -4.38
CA ASP A 22 -13.98 0.96 -5.67
C ASP A 22 -14.22 -0.53 -5.95
N SER A 23 -13.48 -1.12 -6.90
CA SER A 23 -13.62 -2.53 -7.27
C SER A 23 -13.12 -3.50 -6.18
N LEU A 24 -12.19 -3.08 -5.33
CA LEU A 24 -11.48 -3.91 -4.33
C LEU A 24 -11.76 -3.50 -2.88
N ASN A 25 -12.16 -2.26 -2.62
CA ASN A 25 -12.20 -1.65 -1.29
C ASN A 25 -13.53 -0.92 -1.05
N LEU A 26 -13.87 -0.78 0.22
CA LEU A 26 -15.06 -0.08 0.68
C LEU A 26 -14.72 0.69 1.96
N ALA A 27 -15.20 1.93 2.07
CA ALA A 27 -15.14 2.70 3.30
C ALA A 27 -16.51 3.23 3.70
N PHE A 28 -16.83 3.16 4.99
CA PHE A 28 -18.11 3.58 5.56
C PHE A 28 -17.94 4.08 7.00
N LEU A 29 -18.85 4.92 7.47
CA LEU A 29 -18.83 5.41 8.85
C LEU A 29 -19.08 4.27 9.85
N ASP A 30 -18.34 4.29 10.95
CA ASP A 30 -18.63 3.41 12.08
C ASP A 30 -19.97 3.81 12.73
N ILE A 31 -20.80 2.83 13.08
CA ILE A 31 -22.07 3.04 13.76
C ILE A 31 -21.89 3.35 15.25
N ASN A 32 -20.76 2.93 15.84
CA ASN A 32 -20.34 3.24 17.21
C ASN A 32 -19.05 4.07 17.16
N PRO A 33 -19.11 5.33 16.71
CA PRO A 33 -17.91 6.12 16.44
C PRO A 33 -17.14 6.50 17.72
N CYS A 34 -15.82 6.34 17.70
CA CYS A 34 -14.92 6.83 18.76
C CYS A 34 -14.70 8.35 18.69
N SER A 35 -14.94 8.96 17.51
CA SER A 35 -14.80 10.39 17.25
C SER A 35 -15.65 10.76 16.02
N LEU A 36 -15.97 12.04 15.86
CA LEU A 36 -16.71 12.54 14.71
C LEU A 36 -15.93 12.21 13.41
N GLY A 37 -16.59 11.55 12.45
CA GLY A 37 -15.96 11.11 11.20
C GLY A 37 -15.20 9.77 11.30
N HIS A 38 -15.32 9.02 12.40
CA HIS A 38 -14.77 7.68 12.52
C HIS A 38 -15.23 6.80 11.34
N THR A 39 -14.27 6.39 10.52
CA THR A 39 -14.51 5.66 9.28
C THR A 39 -13.76 4.33 9.28
N ILE A 40 -14.45 3.29 8.86
CA ILE A 40 -13.95 1.94 8.65
C ILE A 40 -13.60 1.75 7.18
N ILE A 41 -12.40 1.26 6.88
CA ILE A 41 -11.96 0.90 5.52
C ILE A 41 -11.65 -0.59 5.48
N ILE A 42 -12.24 -1.30 4.52
CA ILE A 42 -12.10 -2.75 4.36
C ILE A 42 -11.76 -3.12 2.91
N PRO A 43 -11.01 -4.20 2.68
CA PRO A 43 -11.07 -4.91 1.41
C PRO A 43 -12.47 -5.56 1.26
N LYS A 44 -12.99 -5.59 0.04
CA LYS A 44 -14.23 -6.30 -0.31
C LYS A 44 -14.05 -7.81 -0.22
N LYS A 45 -12.87 -8.31 -0.61
CA LYS A 45 -12.45 -9.69 -0.36
C LYS A 45 -12.23 -9.87 1.14
N HIS A 46 -12.69 -11.01 1.67
CA HIS A 46 -12.55 -11.28 3.09
C HIS A 46 -11.15 -11.79 3.40
N TYR A 47 -10.52 -11.11 4.35
CA TYR A 47 -9.30 -11.50 5.04
C TYR A 47 -9.56 -11.33 6.53
N GLN A 48 -9.10 -12.22 7.39
CA GLN A 48 -9.20 -12.00 8.83
C GLN A 48 -8.09 -11.06 9.30
N LYS A 49 -6.90 -11.19 8.72
CA LYS A 49 -5.71 -10.45 9.11
C LYS A 49 -4.96 -9.89 7.90
N LEU A 50 -4.10 -8.90 8.15
CA LEU A 50 -3.36 -8.21 7.10
C LEU A 50 -2.40 -9.13 6.35
N GLU A 51 -1.73 -10.05 7.06
CA GLU A 51 -0.76 -10.99 6.47
C GLU A 51 -1.39 -12.06 5.56
N GLU A 52 -2.71 -12.11 5.44
CA GLU A 52 -3.42 -13.02 4.52
C GLU A 52 -3.59 -12.42 3.11
N MET A 53 -3.33 -11.12 2.94
CA MET A 53 -3.39 -10.44 1.64
C MET A 53 -2.13 -10.70 0.82
N THR A 54 -2.24 -10.57 -0.51
CA THR A 54 -1.02 -10.42 -1.33
C THR A 54 -0.43 -9.02 -1.15
N GLU A 55 0.84 -8.83 -1.51
CA GLU A 55 1.48 -7.52 -1.42
C GLU A 55 0.81 -6.48 -2.33
N GLU A 56 0.34 -6.90 -3.50
CA GLU A 56 -0.35 -6.04 -4.47
C GLU A 56 -1.68 -5.54 -3.89
N GLU A 57 -2.49 -6.44 -3.34
CA GLU A 57 -3.76 -6.07 -2.71
C GLU A 57 -3.53 -5.14 -1.51
N ALA A 58 -2.49 -5.41 -0.71
CA ALA A 58 -2.11 -4.56 0.41
C ALA A 58 -1.70 -3.16 -0.07
N LYS A 59 -0.89 -3.04 -1.14
CA LYS A 59 -0.49 -1.75 -1.72
C LYS A 59 -1.69 -0.94 -2.19
N GLU A 60 -2.67 -1.58 -2.83
CA GLU A 60 -3.90 -0.91 -3.26
C GLU A 60 -4.72 -0.42 -2.07
N LEU A 61 -4.92 -1.27 -1.04
CA LEU A 61 -5.64 -0.90 0.18
C LEU A 61 -4.96 0.28 0.90
N PHE A 62 -3.64 0.24 1.09
CA PHE A 62 -2.89 1.35 1.71
C PHE A 62 -2.92 2.63 0.87
N SER A 63 -2.99 2.53 -0.45
CA SER A 63 -3.16 3.70 -1.34
C SER A 63 -4.51 4.38 -1.12
N VAL A 64 -5.58 3.60 -0.94
CA VAL A 64 -6.90 4.12 -0.57
C VAL A 64 -6.87 4.78 0.80
N ILE A 65 -6.32 4.10 1.81
CA ILE A 65 -6.19 4.62 3.18
C ILE A 65 -5.43 5.96 3.15
N PHE A 66 -4.28 6.02 2.48
CA PHE A 66 -3.48 7.24 2.35
C PHE A 66 -4.28 8.43 1.79
N ARG A 67 -5.06 8.21 0.73
CA ARG A 67 -5.91 9.25 0.13
C ARG A 67 -6.99 9.72 1.11
N LEU A 68 -7.62 8.78 1.81
CA LEU A 68 -8.72 9.05 2.73
C LEU A 68 -8.27 9.72 4.04
N THR A 69 -7.03 9.48 4.49
CA THR A 69 -6.42 10.12 5.67
C THR A 69 -6.45 11.64 5.60
N LYS A 70 -6.39 12.23 4.40
CA LYS A 70 -6.51 13.69 4.25
C LYS A 70 -7.96 14.15 4.16
N ILE A 71 -8.82 13.35 3.53
CA ILE A 71 -10.19 13.75 3.17
C ILE A 71 -11.12 13.65 4.38
N ILE A 72 -11.05 12.54 5.12
CA ILE A 72 -11.96 12.25 6.24
C ILE A 72 -11.80 13.28 7.36
N PRO A 73 -10.60 13.53 7.91
CA PRO A 73 -10.45 14.53 8.99
C PRO A 73 -10.85 15.93 8.53
N LYS A 74 -10.47 16.31 7.30
CA LYS A 74 -10.83 17.61 6.72
C LYS A 74 -12.34 17.80 6.64
N SER A 75 -13.09 16.75 6.33
CA SER A 75 -14.56 16.81 6.22
C SER A 75 -15.26 17.13 7.54
N VAL A 76 -14.59 16.90 8.67
CA VAL A 76 -15.10 17.18 10.02
C VAL A 76 -14.36 18.33 10.71
N GLY A 77 -13.57 19.10 9.98
CA GLY A 77 -12.94 20.33 10.47
C GLY A 77 -11.61 20.14 11.21
N THR A 78 -10.91 19.03 11.02
CA THR A 78 -9.57 18.80 11.58
C THR A 78 -8.58 18.32 10.52
N THR A 79 -7.28 18.41 10.81
CA THR A 79 -6.21 17.79 9.99
C THR A 79 -5.62 16.55 10.64
N ASP A 80 -5.96 16.31 11.91
CA ASP A 80 -5.34 15.28 12.72
C ASP A 80 -6.24 14.05 12.81
N CYS A 81 -5.63 12.87 12.77
CA CYS A 81 -6.33 11.62 12.98
C CYS A 81 -5.39 10.54 13.51
N ASN A 82 -5.97 9.50 14.11
CA ASN A 82 -5.30 8.22 14.26
C ASN A 82 -5.73 7.29 13.12
N ILE A 83 -4.75 6.54 12.61
CA ILE A 83 -4.95 5.44 11.67
C ILE A 83 -4.52 4.18 12.39
N GLY A 84 -5.38 3.16 12.44
CA GLY A 84 -5.10 1.96 13.21
C GLY A 84 -5.77 0.71 12.67
N ILE A 85 -5.20 -0.44 13.03
CA ILE A 85 -5.80 -1.76 12.84
C ILE A 85 -5.67 -2.55 14.12
N ASN A 86 -6.66 -3.40 14.38
CA ASN A 86 -6.52 -4.50 15.32
C ASN A 86 -6.30 -5.77 14.52
N ASN A 87 -5.05 -6.25 14.47
CA ASN A 87 -4.68 -7.43 13.68
C ASN A 87 -4.69 -8.70 14.54
N GLY A 88 -5.85 -9.33 14.65
CA GLY A 88 -6.09 -10.54 15.45
C GLY A 88 -6.83 -10.29 16.77
N LYS A 89 -7.44 -11.35 17.31
CA LYS A 89 -8.31 -11.32 18.51
C LYS A 89 -7.67 -10.63 19.72
N PHE A 90 -6.41 -10.94 20.04
CA PHE A 90 -5.73 -10.36 21.20
C PHE A 90 -5.30 -8.90 21.01
N ALA A 91 -5.33 -8.39 19.78
CA ALA A 91 -5.15 -6.97 19.49
C ALA A 91 -6.46 -6.17 19.63
N GLY A 92 -7.57 -6.80 20.06
CA GLY A 92 -8.88 -6.16 20.17
C GLY A 92 -9.70 -6.20 18.88
N GLN A 93 -9.41 -7.13 17.97
CA GLN A 93 -10.19 -7.29 16.75
C GLN A 93 -11.52 -8.00 17.05
N GLU A 94 -12.63 -7.27 16.99
CA GLU A 94 -13.95 -7.82 17.26
C GLU A 94 -14.58 -8.46 16.02
N VAL A 95 -14.52 -7.75 14.88
CA VAL A 95 -14.99 -8.29 13.59
C VAL A 95 -13.81 -8.96 12.89
N SER A 96 -13.90 -10.28 12.70
CA SER A 96 -12.89 -11.08 11.98
C SER A 96 -12.94 -10.88 10.46
N HIS A 97 -12.87 -9.63 10.02
CA HIS A 97 -12.67 -9.19 8.64
C HIS A 97 -11.76 -7.96 8.73
N LEU A 98 -10.66 -7.93 7.99
CA LEU A 98 -9.63 -6.90 8.05
C LEU A 98 -10.23 -5.51 7.88
N HIS A 99 -9.99 -4.64 8.85
CA HIS A 99 -10.52 -3.28 8.81
C HIS A 99 -9.53 -2.30 9.41
N PHE A 100 -9.41 -1.16 8.74
CA PHE A 100 -8.65 -0.01 9.19
C PHE A 100 -9.59 1.05 9.71
N HIS A 101 -9.19 1.70 10.79
CA HIS A 101 -9.87 2.83 11.36
C HIS A 101 -9.14 4.10 10.94
N ILE A 102 -9.88 5.09 10.46
CA ILE A 102 -9.46 6.50 10.45
C ILE A 102 -10.34 7.23 11.45
N ILE A 103 -9.71 7.71 12.53
CA ILE A 103 -10.39 8.36 13.66
C ILE A 103 -9.89 9.80 13.75
N PRO A 104 -10.65 10.80 13.26
CA PRO A 104 -10.29 12.20 13.40
C PRO A 104 -10.08 12.61 14.85
N ARG A 105 -9.10 13.49 15.10
CA ARG A 105 -8.71 13.96 16.43
C ARG A 105 -8.88 15.46 16.53
N PHE A 106 -9.24 15.92 17.72
CA PHE A 106 -9.53 17.34 17.98
C PHE A 106 -8.76 17.81 19.21
N GLU A 107 -8.42 19.09 19.23
CA GLU A 107 -7.88 19.71 20.42
C GLU A 107 -8.88 19.57 21.59
N GLY A 108 -8.40 19.09 22.73
CA GLY A 108 -9.24 18.88 23.92
C GLY A 108 -10.15 17.65 23.89
N ASP A 109 -9.99 16.73 22.93
CA ASP A 109 -10.84 15.52 22.84
C ASP A 109 -10.60 14.46 23.93
N ASN A 110 -9.57 14.65 24.77
CA ASN A 110 -9.15 13.75 25.86
C ASN A 110 -8.82 12.31 25.41
N GLY A 111 -8.71 12.05 24.11
CA GLY A 111 -8.34 10.75 23.59
C GLY A 111 -6.87 10.47 23.87
N LEU A 112 -6.55 9.23 24.28
CA LEU A 112 -5.16 8.81 24.44
C LEU A 112 -4.47 8.68 23.07
N PRO A 113 -3.14 8.84 22.99
CA PRO A 113 -2.41 8.44 21.80
C PRO A 113 -2.46 6.91 21.64
N MET A 114 -2.19 6.40 20.44
CA MET A 114 -2.23 4.96 20.14
C MET A 114 -1.40 4.12 21.13
N GLN A 115 -0.24 4.63 21.56
CA GLN A 115 0.63 3.95 22.51
C GLN A 115 0.00 3.78 23.89
N GLY A 116 -0.95 4.65 24.28
CA GLY A 116 -1.66 4.57 25.55
C GLY A 116 -2.61 3.37 25.64
N LEU A 117 -3.12 2.89 24.50
CA LEU A 117 -4.04 1.76 24.44
C LEU A 117 -3.36 0.42 24.78
N VAL A 118 -2.10 0.25 24.35
CA VAL A 118 -1.37 -1.02 24.41
C VAL A 118 -0.14 -0.97 25.32
N ARG A 119 -0.04 0.06 26.17
CA ARG A 119 1.16 0.26 27.00
C ARG A 119 1.27 -0.83 28.05
N MET A 120 2.37 -1.57 28.00
CA MET A 120 2.75 -2.56 29.01
C MET A 120 4.15 -2.24 29.56
N GLU A 121 4.44 -2.70 30.76
CA GLU A 121 5.80 -2.63 31.31
C GLU A 121 6.71 -3.59 30.53
N VAL A 122 7.85 -3.06 30.07
CA VAL A 122 8.88 -3.81 29.33
C VAL A 122 10.22 -3.57 29.99
N LYS A 123 10.96 -4.65 30.28
CA LYS A 123 12.34 -4.56 30.76
C LYS A 123 13.24 -4.10 29.63
N LYS A 124 13.91 -2.96 29.82
CA LYS A 124 14.74 -2.37 28.76
C LYS A 124 15.96 -3.22 28.42
N GLU A 125 16.46 -4.00 29.39
CA GLU A 125 17.59 -4.92 29.16
C GLU A 125 17.29 -6.02 28.13
N ASP A 126 16.02 -6.33 27.85
CA ASP A 126 15.64 -7.36 26.88
C ASP A 126 15.62 -6.85 25.43
N LEU A 127 15.58 -5.52 25.22
CA LEU A 127 15.43 -4.92 23.88
C LEU A 127 16.54 -5.31 22.88
N PRO A 128 17.84 -5.34 23.25
CA PRO A 128 18.88 -5.78 22.31
C PRO A 128 18.70 -7.23 21.87
N LYS A 129 18.38 -8.13 22.80
CA LYS A 129 18.13 -9.55 22.50
C LYS A 129 16.92 -9.75 21.61
N ILE A 130 15.86 -8.96 21.83
CA ILE A 130 14.65 -8.98 20.98
C ILE A 130 14.99 -8.48 19.57
N ALA A 131 15.76 -7.40 19.44
CA ALA A 131 16.18 -6.87 18.15
C ALA A 131 17.00 -7.91 17.35
N GLU A 132 17.92 -8.62 17.98
CA GLU A 132 18.68 -9.71 17.34
C GLU A 132 17.77 -10.85 16.87
N LYS A 133 16.79 -11.25 17.68
CA LYS A 133 15.81 -12.28 17.28
C LYS A 133 15.01 -11.84 16.06
N ILE A 134 14.49 -10.61 16.06
CA ILE A 134 13.73 -10.07 14.92
C ILE A 134 14.58 -10.06 13.64
N LYS A 135 15.85 -9.63 13.73
CA LYS A 135 16.76 -9.64 12.57
C LYS A 135 16.95 -11.05 12.01
N LYS A 136 17.14 -12.05 12.87
CA LYS A 136 17.28 -13.45 12.44
C LYS A 136 16.00 -13.98 11.77
N GLU A 137 14.83 -13.64 12.29
CA GLU A 137 13.56 -14.03 11.65
C GLU A 137 13.41 -13.38 10.26
N ILE A 138 13.82 -12.12 10.11
CA ILE A 138 13.85 -11.43 8.80
C ILE A 138 14.83 -12.13 7.85
N GLU A 139 16.05 -12.42 8.29
CA GLU A 139 17.07 -13.12 7.49
C GLU A 139 16.62 -14.53 7.09
N ASN A 140 15.78 -15.18 7.89
CA ASN A 140 15.27 -16.52 7.58
C ASN A 140 14.03 -16.47 6.68
N SER A 141 13.28 -15.37 6.68
CA SER A 141 12.02 -15.22 5.98
C SER A 141 12.16 -15.28 4.46
N GLU A 142 11.34 -16.12 3.83
CA GLU A 142 11.26 -16.25 2.37
C GLU A 142 10.72 -14.98 1.72
N VAL A 143 9.76 -14.29 2.36
CA VAL A 143 9.14 -13.05 1.86
C VAL A 143 10.18 -11.95 1.63
N PHE A 144 11.14 -11.80 2.55
CA PHE A 144 12.20 -10.79 2.42
C PHE A 144 13.25 -11.22 1.39
N LYS A 145 13.59 -12.51 1.31
CA LYS A 145 14.54 -13.05 0.32
C LYS A 145 14.03 -12.91 -1.12
N GLU A 146 12.74 -13.15 -1.34
CA GLU A 146 12.11 -13.00 -2.67
C GLU A 146 12.13 -11.54 -3.14
N LYS A 147 11.92 -10.59 -2.21
CA LYS A 147 12.01 -9.16 -2.49
C LYS A 147 13.41 -8.73 -2.92
N GLU A 148 14.43 -9.11 -2.16
CA GLU A 148 15.83 -8.80 -2.49
C GLU A 148 16.20 -9.33 -3.88
N LYS A 149 15.85 -10.59 -4.17
CA LYS A 149 16.04 -11.18 -5.51
C LYS A 149 15.29 -10.41 -6.60
N SER A 150 14.04 -9.99 -6.35
CA SER A 150 13.25 -9.25 -7.33
C SER A 150 13.81 -7.86 -7.62
N GLU A 151 14.42 -7.21 -6.63
CA GLU A 151 15.06 -5.89 -6.77
C GLU A 151 16.40 -6.00 -7.49
N GLU A 152 17.18 -7.04 -7.19
CA GLU A 152 18.45 -7.33 -7.86
C GLU A 152 18.23 -7.66 -9.34
N GLN A 153 17.27 -8.54 -9.65
CA GLN A 153 16.86 -8.84 -11.03
C GLN A 153 16.34 -7.61 -11.79
N LYS A 154 15.62 -6.71 -11.13
CA LYS A 154 15.19 -5.44 -11.75
C LYS A 154 16.36 -4.50 -12.06
N LYS A 155 17.38 -4.48 -11.20
CA LYS A 155 18.61 -3.70 -11.44
C LYS A 155 19.39 -4.29 -12.62
N GLU A 156 19.63 -5.59 -12.63
CA GLU A 156 20.33 -6.29 -13.72
C GLU A 156 19.62 -6.05 -15.06
N LYS A 157 18.31 -6.27 -15.13
CA LYS A 157 17.52 -6.02 -16.34
C LYS A 157 17.54 -4.55 -16.79
N SER A 158 17.57 -3.61 -15.83
CA SER A 158 17.73 -2.19 -16.15
C SER A 158 19.11 -1.87 -16.73
N GLU A 159 20.15 -2.58 -16.33
CA GLU A 159 21.51 -2.39 -16.84
C GLU A 159 21.66 -3.00 -18.25
N GLU A 160 21.11 -4.20 -18.47
CA GLU A 160 21.04 -4.83 -19.80
C GLU A 160 20.33 -3.94 -20.83
N ILE A 161 19.18 -3.34 -20.46
CA ILE A 161 18.46 -2.42 -21.35
C ILE A 161 19.33 -1.19 -21.69
N LYS A 162 20.06 -0.64 -20.71
CA LYS A 162 20.95 0.50 -20.94
C LYS A 162 22.11 0.13 -21.86
N GLU A 163 22.67 -1.07 -21.73
CA GLU A 163 23.72 -1.57 -22.63
C GLU A 163 23.19 -1.80 -24.04
N SER A 164 22.00 -2.38 -24.18
CA SER A 164 21.36 -2.59 -25.48
C SER A 164 21.10 -1.26 -26.21
N ILE A 165 20.58 -0.24 -25.51
CA ILE A 165 20.39 1.11 -26.07
C ILE A 165 21.74 1.70 -26.51
N LYS A 166 22.78 1.59 -25.69
CA LYS A 166 24.13 2.07 -26.06
C LYS A 166 24.73 1.33 -27.26
N SER A 167 24.46 0.04 -27.42
CA SER A 167 24.90 -0.73 -28.60
C SER A 167 24.19 -0.23 -29.85
N PHE A 168 22.86 -0.12 -29.78
CA PHE A 168 22.04 0.38 -30.87
C PHE A 168 22.45 1.79 -31.30
N GLU A 169 22.73 2.69 -30.34
CA GLU A 169 23.20 4.05 -30.65
C GLU A 169 24.54 4.05 -31.39
N ARG A 170 25.48 3.15 -31.05
CA ARG A 170 26.76 3.01 -31.76
C ARG A 170 26.56 2.46 -33.17
N GLU A 171 25.80 1.36 -33.30
CA GLU A 171 25.47 0.76 -34.60
C GLU A 171 24.77 1.76 -35.53
N TRP A 172 23.84 2.55 -34.99
CA TRP A 172 23.13 3.57 -35.75
C TRP A 172 24.03 4.75 -36.16
N GLN A 173 24.99 5.14 -35.31
CA GLN A 173 26.01 6.13 -35.68
C GLN A 173 26.96 5.59 -36.76
N GLU A 174 27.42 4.34 -36.66
CA GLU A 174 28.26 3.69 -37.66
C GLU A 174 27.52 3.57 -39.01
N PHE A 175 26.26 3.12 -38.99
CA PHE A 175 25.41 3.05 -40.18
C PHE A 175 25.22 4.42 -40.84
N ASN A 176 24.93 5.47 -40.06
CA ASN A 176 24.80 6.83 -40.61
C ASN A 176 26.11 7.38 -41.19
N LEU A 177 27.26 6.99 -40.65
CA LEU A 177 28.57 7.37 -41.18
C LEU A 177 28.88 6.63 -42.50
N GLU A 178 28.43 5.39 -42.66
CA GLU A 178 28.61 4.61 -43.89
C GLU A 178 27.61 4.97 -45.01
N GLU A 179 26.40 5.44 -44.66
CA GLU A 179 25.37 5.81 -45.64
C GLU A 179 25.34 7.31 -46.01
N GLN A 180 26.03 8.19 -45.27
CA GLN A 180 26.11 9.62 -45.61
C GLN A 180 26.76 9.89 -46.98
N ASP A 181 27.59 8.98 -47.49
CA ASP A 181 28.22 9.07 -48.82
C ASP A 181 27.44 8.34 -49.94
N LYS A 182 26.31 7.68 -49.63
CA LYS A 182 25.51 6.91 -50.60
C LYS A 182 24.07 7.41 -50.76
N ALA A 183 23.63 8.37 -49.95
CA ALA A 183 22.31 8.96 -50.09
C ALA A 183 22.18 9.63 -51.47
N PRO A 184 21.28 9.18 -52.36
CA PRO A 184 21.09 9.86 -53.64
C PRO A 184 20.64 11.30 -53.37
N ASN A 185 21.23 12.24 -54.11
CA ASN A 185 20.81 13.63 -54.06
C ASN A 185 19.37 13.73 -54.58
N TYR A 186 18.41 13.76 -53.67
CA TYR A 186 16.97 13.85 -53.97
C TYR A 186 16.57 15.13 -54.73
N SER A 187 17.50 16.08 -54.96
CA SER A 187 17.27 17.23 -55.84
C SER A 187 17.37 16.90 -57.34
N GLU A 188 17.94 15.76 -57.73
CA GLU A 188 18.02 15.33 -59.14
C GLU A 188 16.85 14.45 -59.59
N ALA A 189 16.15 13.79 -58.66
CA ALA A 189 15.00 12.90 -58.96
C ALA A 189 13.66 13.62 -59.22
N ARG A 190 13.67 14.95 -59.40
CA ARG A 190 12.48 15.78 -59.67
C ARG A 190 12.47 16.44 -61.06
N ARG A 191 13.34 16.01 -61.96
CA ARG A 191 13.39 16.48 -63.36
C ARG A 191 13.13 15.34 -64.34
N GLU A 192 11.96 14.73 -64.26
CA GLU A 192 11.28 14.06 -65.39
C GLU A 192 9.77 14.31 -65.30
#